data_AF-A0A9W8IBI7-F1
#
_entry.id   AF-A0A9W8IBI7-F1
#
_cell.length_a   1.000
_cell.length_b   1.000
_cell.length_c   1.000
_cell.angle_alpha   90.00
_cell.angle_beta   90.00
_cell.angle_gamma   90.00
#
_symmetry.space_group_name_H-M   'P 1'
#
loop_
_entity.id
_entity.type
_entity.pdbx_description
1 polymer ?
#
loop_
_entity_poly.entity_id
_entity_poly.type
_entity_poly.pdbx_seq_one_letter_code
_entity_poly.pdbx_strand_id
1 'polypeptide(L)'
;MIHSSFIVGTLVSALACALPLQSPNLTPNRQEAIHIVPGSYFIEFNSEPATAAGVQEHVDFIQQVQAAGVNLHMRNSFNRLFNGVAIDLPNIQNLEQLEALPAVRRTWPMQMRTRSAAIQSSNVSPNLMFAHQHTGVDRVHSELGLDGTGIKVGIIDTGVDYMHPELGGCWKTPGCPFQYGSDFVGNNYDSASTPDPHPGPDPRDTCDGHGTHVTGIVAARGPKVKGVAPGVTLGAYRIFGCPGNGTGQAADDVILKAMEAAHADGMDVINMSFGGGSGWSEDPLSVAASRLVRDGI
;
A
#
# COMPACT_ATOMS: atom_id res chain seq x y z
N MET A 1 50.03 58.18 -46.84
CA MET A 1 48.72 58.40 -46.19
C MET A 1 48.44 57.17 -45.32
N ILE A 2 48.99 57.08 -44.10
CA ILE A 2 48.37 57.41 -42.80
C ILE A 2 46.86 57.15 -42.77
N HIS A 3 46.42 56.03 -42.18
CA HIS A 3 45.73 56.02 -40.88
C HIS A 3 45.52 54.59 -40.35
N SER A 4 46.08 54.33 -39.18
CA SER A 4 45.70 53.26 -38.26
C SER A 4 44.30 53.50 -37.70
N SER A 5 43.53 52.45 -37.46
CA SER A 5 42.50 52.45 -36.42
C SER A 5 42.30 51.04 -35.85
N PHE A 6 42.35 51.01 -34.52
CA PHE A 6 42.22 49.91 -33.59
C PHE A 6 40.74 49.60 -33.28
N ILE A 7 40.52 48.58 -32.43
CA ILE A 7 39.34 48.31 -31.55
C ILE A 7 38.20 47.52 -32.22
N VAL A 8 37.57 46.49 -31.64
CA VAL A 8 37.72 45.74 -30.37
C VAL A 8 36.92 44.44 -30.57
N GLY A 9 37.45 43.31 -30.09
CA GLY A 9 36.69 42.08 -29.96
C GLY A 9 35.64 42.21 -28.85
N THR A 10 34.38 42.02 -29.18
CA THR A 10 33.30 41.94 -28.19
C THR A 10 33.16 40.49 -27.73
N LEU A 11 33.75 40.19 -26.56
CA LEU A 11 33.32 39.06 -25.74
C LEU A 11 31.86 39.29 -25.34
N VAL A 12 30.95 38.46 -25.85
CA VAL A 12 29.61 38.34 -25.26
C VAL A 12 29.77 37.53 -23.99
N SER A 13 29.85 38.24 -22.86
CA SER A 13 29.73 37.69 -21.52
C SER A 13 28.38 36.99 -21.39
N ALA A 14 28.40 35.66 -21.30
CA ALA A 14 27.27 34.91 -20.82
C ALA A 14 27.10 35.23 -19.33
N LEU A 15 26.18 36.12 -19.02
CA LEU A 15 25.72 36.36 -17.65
C LEU A 15 24.92 35.11 -17.21
N ALA A 16 25.64 34.08 -16.78
CA ALA A 16 25.06 32.99 -16.02
C ALA A 16 24.54 33.62 -14.72
N CYS A 17 23.22 33.83 -14.64
CA CYS A 17 22.56 34.15 -13.40
C CYS A 17 22.61 32.89 -12.53
N ALA A 18 23.75 32.70 -11.84
CA ALA A 18 23.92 31.73 -10.79
C ALA A 18 23.10 32.20 -9.58
N LEU A 19 21.78 32.03 -9.66
CA LEU A 19 20.99 31.92 -8.45
C LEU A 19 21.49 30.65 -7.76
N PRO A 20 21.94 30.72 -6.50
CA PRO A 20 22.22 29.50 -5.77
C PRO A 20 20.91 28.72 -5.74
N LEU A 21 20.91 27.53 -6.34
CA LEU A 21 19.97 26.49 -5.98
C LEU A 21 20.26 26.19 -4.51
N GLN A 22 19.64 26.97 -3.62
CA GLN A 22 19.41 26.51 -2.27
C GLN A 22 18.50 25.31 -2.44
N SER A 23 19.13 24.14 -2.41
CA SER A 23 18.46 22.90 -2.08
C SER A 23 17.55 23.22 -0.90
N PRO A 24 16.25 22.87 -0.96
CA PRO A 24 15.45 22.89 0.25
C PRO A 24 16.28 22.14 1.29
N ASN A 25 16.45 22.73 2.47
CA ASN A 25 17.04 22.05 3.61
C ASN A 25 16.18 20.81 3.89
N LEU A 26 16.49 19.71 3.19
CA LEU A 26 16.07 18.39 3.56
C LEU A 26 16.86 18.12 4.82
N THR A 27 16.27 18.45 5.97
CA THR A 27 16.73 17.89 7.22
C THR A 27 16.77 16.37 7.00
N PRO A 28 17.95 15.72 7.08
CA PRO A 28 18.03 14.28 6.94
C PRO A 28 17.58 13.69 8.27
N ASN A 29 16.28 13.78 8.58
CA ASN A 29 15.76 13.30 9.85
C ASN A 29 14.27 12.95 9.83
N ARG A 30 13.85 12.22 8.79
CA ARG A 30 12.83 11.19 8.98
C ARG A 30 13.38 9.87 8.46
N GLN A 31 14.25 9.24 9.24
CA GLN A 31 14.14 7.79 9.31
C GLN A 31 12.72 7.56 9.83
N GLU A 32 11.79 7.15 8.96
CA GLU A 32 10.51 6.64 9.44
C GLU A 32 10.85 5.51 10.40
N ALA A 33 10.63 5.75 11.70
CA ALA A 33 10.94 4.77 12.71
C ALA A 33 10.14 3.50 12.39
N ILE A 34 10.80 2.34 12.42
CA ILE A 34 10.09 1.07 12.32
C ILE A 34 9.19 0.97 13.55
N HIS A 35 7.89 1.11 13.35
CA HIS A 35 6.90 1.00 14.42
C HIS A 35 6.53 -0.47 14.60
N ILE A 36 7.06 -1.09 15.66
CA ILE A 36 6.74 -2.46 16.04
C ILE A 36 5.51 -2.47 16.95
N VAL A 37 4.62 -3.44 16.75
CA VAL A 37 3.53 -3.74 17.69
C VAL A 37 4.09 -4.65 18.79
N PRO A 38 4.19 -4.17 20.05
CA PRO A 38 4.78 -4.96 21.13
C PRO A 38 3.99 -6.25 21.37
N GLY A 39 4.71 -7.38 21.43
CA GLY A 39 4.10 -8.69 21.69
C GLY A 39 3.45 -9.35 20.48
N SER A 40 3.41 -8.71 19.30
CA SER A 40 2.81 -9.30 18.10
C SER A 40 3.87 -9.73 17.09
N TYR A 41 3.66 -10.90 16.47
CA TYR A 41 4.63 -11.55 15.59
C TYR A 41 3.98 -12.25 14.41
N PHE A 42 4.69 -12.34 13.29
CA PHE A 42 4.50 -13.43 12.33
C PHE A 42 5.38 -14.61 12.69
N ILE A 43 4.81 -15.80 12.56
CA ILE A 43 5.51 -17.07 12.62
C ILE A 43 5.47 -17.67 11.22
N GLU A 44 6.63 -17.74 10.57
CA GLU A 44 6.83 -18.34 9.25
C GLU A 44 7.08 -19.85 9.41
N PHE A 45 6.43 -20.66 8.60
CA PHE A 45 6.64 -22.11 8.57
C PHE A 45 7.61 -22.53 7.46
N ASN A 46 8.05 -23.79 7.48
CA ASN A 46 9.16 -24.26 6.64
C ASN A 46 8.78 -24.44 5.17
N SER A 47 7.56 -24.88 4.88
CA SER A 47 7.11 -25.23 3.54
C SER A 47 6.61 -24.03 2.75
N GLU A 48 6.50 -24.18 1.42
CA GLU A 48 5.81 -23.18 0.60
C GLU A 48 4.31 -23.14 0.90
N PRO A 49 3.66 -21.96 0.83
CA PRO A 49 2.22 -21.85 0.96
C PRO A 49 1.50 -22.58 -0.19
N ALA A 50 0.20 -22.82 -0.01
CA ALA A 50 -0.66 -23.53 -0.94
C ALA A 50 -0.20 -24.97 -1.27
N THR A 51 0.63 -25.58 -0.41
CA THR A 51 1.04 -26.97 -0.49
C THR A 51 0.43 -27.82 0.61
N ALA A 52 0.31 -29.13 0.40
CA ALA A 52 -0.16 -30.05 1.44
C ALA A 52 0.74 -30.05 2.69
N ALA A 53 2.05 -29.88 2.51
CA ALA A 53 3.00 -29.75 3.60
C ALA A 53 2.77 -28.47 4.41
N GLY A 54 2.57 -27.32 3.74
CA GLY A 54 2.22 -26.07 4.41
C GLY A 54 0.92 -26.18 5.20
N VAL A 55 -0.13 -26.76 4.62
CA VAL A 55 -1.40 -27.00 5.34
C VAL A 55 -1.18 -27.87 6.60
N GLN A 56 -0.33 -28.89 6.51
CA GLN A 56 -0.01 -29.74 7.66
C GLN A 56 0.76 -28.98 8.74
N GLU A 57 1.70 -28.10 8.38
CA GLU A 57 2.46 -27.30 9.33
C GLU A 57 1.57 -26.39 10.20
N HIS A 58 0.46 -25.89 9.66
CA HIS A 58 -0.53 -25.15 10.46
C HIS A 58 -1.16 -26.02 11.55
N VAL A 59 -1.50 -27.27 11.22
CA VAL A 59 -2.06 -28.23 12.19
C VAL A 59 -1.01 -28.59 13.23
N ASP A 60 0.20 -28.88 12.79
CA ASP A 60 1.33 -29.27 13.65
C ASP A 60 1.69 -28.13 14.60
N PHE A 61 1.72 -26.88 14.12
CA PHE A 61 1.99 -25.71 14.95
C PHE A 61 0.96 -25.57 16.08
N ILE A 62 -0.34 -25.69 15.79
CA ILE A 62 -1.39 -25.60 16.82
C ILE A 62 -1.22 -26.70 17.88
N GLN A 63 -0.94 -27.94 17.46
CA GLN A 63 -0.71 -29.06 18.37
C GLN A 63 0.55 -28.86 19.22
N GLN A 64 1.63 -28.36 18.62
CA GLN A 64 2.90 -28.10 19.30
C GLN A 64 2.77 -26.97 20.33
N VAL A 65 2.07 -25.87 20.00
CA VAL A 65 1.77 -24.77 20.92
C VAL A 65 0.97 -25.26 22.12
N GLN A 66 -0.06 -26.09 21.89
CA GLN A 66 -0.87 -26.68 22.95
C GLN A 66 -0.06 -27.62 23.84
N ALA A 67 0.78 -28.47 23.25
CA ALA A 67 1.64 -29.40 23.98
C ALA A 67 2.71 -28.67 24.81
N ALA A 68 3.23 -27.55 24.32
CA ALA A 68 4.17 -26.69 25.04
C ALA A 68 3.51 -25.84 26.14
N GLY A 69 2.18 -25.77 26.19
CA GLY A 69 1.47 -24.93 27.16
C GLY A 69 1.64 -23.42 26.91
N VAL A 70 1.95 -23.03 25.68
CA VAL A 70 2.16 -21.63 25.31
C VAL A 70 0.80 -20.95 25.11
N ASN A 71 0.52 -19.95 25.95
CA ASN A 71 -0.65 -19.09 25.76
C ASN A 71 -0.36 -18.03 24.69
N LEU A 72 -1.20 -17.97 23.66
CA LEU A 72 -1.14 -16.97 22.59
C LEU A 72 -2.54 -16.65 22.07
N HIS A 73 -2.67 -15.51 21.41
CA HIS A 73 -3.87 -15.15 20.65
C HIS A 73 -3.55 -15.20 19.15
N MET A 74 -4.33 -15.95 18.39
CA MET A 74 -4.16 -16.03 16.93
C MET A 74 -4.89 -14.87 16.27
N ARG A 75 -4.16 -14.00 15.58
CA ARG A 75 -4.71 -12.86 14.85
C ARG A 75 -5.20 -13.28 13.47
N ASN A 76 -4.32 -13.89 12.70
CA ASN A 76 -4.57 -14.33 11.33
C ASN A 76 -3.76 -15.59 11.00
N SER A 77 -4.22 -16.33 10.02
CA SER A 77 -3.54 -17.50 9.46
C SER A 77 -3.49 -17.36 7.95
N PHE A 78 -2.31 -17.53 7.37
CA PHE A 78 -2.03 -17.32 5.96
C PHE A 78 -1.51 -18.61 5.35
N ASN A 79 -2.10 -19.01 4.23
CA ASN A 79 -1.73 -20.25 3.56
C ASN A 79 -1.59 -20.10 2.04
N ARG A 80 -1.65 -18.88 1.49
CA ARG A 80 -1.63 -18.64 0.05
C ARG A 80 -0.43 -17.81 -0.39
N LEU A 81 -0.29 -16.59 0.12
CA LEU A 81 0.86 -15.73 -0.18
C LEU A 81 1.96 -15.84 0.88
N PHE A 82 1.61 -16.32 2.07
CA PHE A 82 2.53 -16.62 3.16
C PHE A 82 2.13 -17.95 3.78
N ASN A 83 3.09 -18.71 4.29
CA ASN A 83 2.82 -19.96 5.03
C ASN A 83 3.16 -19.69 6.49
N GLY A 84 2.14 -19.43 7.30
CA GLY A 84 2.37 -19.00 8.67
C GLY A 84 1.17 -18.35 9.33
N VAL A 85 1.41 -17.83 10.53
CA VAL A 85 0.39 -17.19 11.37
C VAL A 85 0.86 -15.85 11.90
N ALA A 86 -0.08 -14.93 12.10
CA ALA A 86 0.13 -13.75 12.92
C ALA A 86 -0.48 -13.99 14.31
N ILE A 87 0.27 -13.67 15.36
CA ILE A 87 -0.11 -13.94 16.75
C ILE A 87 0.17 -12.73 17.64
N ASP A 88 -0.55 -12.66 18.77
CA ASP A 88 -0.17 -11.87 19.95
C ASP A 88 0.31 -12.81 21.06
N LEU A 89 1.42 -12.44 21.70
CA LEU A 89 2.04 -13.14 22.82
C LEU A 89 1.90 -12.31 24.10
N PRO A 90 1.01 -12.72 25.02
CA PRO A 90 0.89 -12.05 26.33
C PRO A 90 2.17 -12.12 27.16
N ASN A 91 2.98 -13.18 26.99
CA ASN A 91 4.30 -13.33 27.62
C ASN A 91 5.39 -13.45 26.55
N ILE A 92 6.22 -12.42 26.43
CA ILE A 92 7.31 -12.36 25.46
C ILE A 92 8.36 -13.45 25.65
N GLN A 93 8.50 -13.99 26.86
CA GLN A 93 9.45 -15.08 27.16
C GLN A 93 9.09 -16.38 26.43
N ASN A 94 7.84 -16.52 25.98
CA ASN A 94 7.41 -17.69 25.23
C ASN A 94 7.88 -17.66 23.76
N LEU A 95 8.45 -16.54 23.28
CA LEU A 95 8.94 -16.43 21.90
C LEU A 95 10.05 -17.45 21.62
N GLU A 96 11.01 -17.62 22.54
CA GLU A 96 12.10 -18.60 22.39
C GLU A 96 11.56 -20.04 22.31
N GLN A 97 10.49 -20.34 23.06
CA GLN A 97 9.82 -21.64 23.00
C GLN A 97 9.14 -21.88 21.65
N LEU A 98 8.55 -20.83 21.06
CA LEU A 98 7.95 -20.89 19.73
C LEU A 98 9.01 -21.04 18.63
N GLU A 99 10.12 -20.33 18.73
CA GLU A 99 11.24 -20.41 17.80
C GLU A 99 11.89 -21.81 17.79
N ALA A 100 11.81 -22.53 18.91
CA ALA A 100 12.29 -23.90 19.02
C ALA A 100 11.33 -24.96 18.46
N LEU A 101 10.11 -24.59 18.06
CA LEU A 101 9.13 -25.54 17.53
C LEU A 101 9.54 -26.04 16.13
N PRO A 102 9.44 -27.35 15.83
CA PRO A 102 9.85 -27.90 14.54
C PRO A 102 9.15 -27.30 13.33
N ALA A 103 7.89 -26.86 13.47
CA ALA A 103 7.13 -26.24 12.38
C ALA A 103 7.60 -24.81 12.05
N VAL A 104 8.35 -24.16 12.96
CA VAL A 104 8.71 -22.74 12.86
C VAL A 104 10.05 -22.60 12.15
N ARG A 105 10.04 -21.85 11.05
CA ARG A 105 11.23 -21.48 10.28
C ARG A 105 11.85 -20.19 10.81
N ARG A 106 11.01 -19.20 11.08
CA ARG A 106 11.43 -17.84 11.45
C ARG A 106 10.30 -17.08 12.12
N THR A 107 10.66 -16.15 12.99
CA THR A 107 9.76 -15.18 13.60
C THR A 107 10.05 -13.78 13.07
N TRP A 108 9.01 -12.99 12.87
CA TRP A 108 9.12 -11.60 12.46
C TRP A 108 8.32 -10.72 13.40
N PRO A 109 8.88 -9.61 13.90
CA PRO A 109 8.10 -8.68 14.70
C PRO A 109 7.03 -8.03 13.82
N MET A 110 5.82 -7.89 14.35
CA MET A 110 4.73 -7.21 13.66
C MET A 110 5.05 -5.74 13.48
N GLN A 111 5.02 -5.26 12.24
CA GLN A 111 5.26 -3.85 11.93
C GLN A 111 3.97 -3.13 11.57
N MET A 112 4.01 -1.82 11.77
CA MET A 112 2.99 -0.89 11.33
C MET A 112 3.49 -0.12 10.12
N ARG A 113 2.78 -0.22 9.00
CA ARG A 113 2.99 0.64 7.82
C ARG A 113 2.22 1.92 7.99
N THR A 114 2.87 3.03 7.66
CA THR A 114 2.32 4.36 7.84
C THR A 114 1.95 4.98 6.51
N ARG A 115 0.81 5.64 6.51
CA ARG A 115 0.49 6.66 5.52
C ARG A 115 0.80 8.02 6.14
N SER A 116 1.71 8.74 5.50
CA SER A 116 2.03 10.12 5.87
C SER A 116 0.86 11.06 5.54
N ALA A 117 0.66 12.08 6.37
CA ALA A 117 -0.27 13.14 6.06
C ALA A 117 0.15 13.87 4.79
N ALA A 118 -0.84 14.30 4.01
CA ALA A 118 -0.61 15.14 2.84
C ALA A 118 0.20 16.38 3.25
N ILE A 119 1.27 16.67 2.51
CA ILE A 119 2.05 17.89 2.72
C ILE A 119 1.20 19.06 2.22
N GLN A 120 0.54 19.76 3.13
CA GLN A 120 -0.14 21.01 2.82
C GLN A 120 0.91 22.14 2.72
N SER A 121 1.43 22.39 1.52
CA SER A 121 2.09 23.66 1.25
C SER A 121 1.03 24.68 0.85
N SER A 122 0.84 25.71 1.67
CA SER A 122 -0.16 26.79 1.46
C SER A 122 0.03 27.59 0.16
N ASN A 123 1.15 27.42 -0.55
CA ASN A 123 1.54 28.24 -1.69
C ASN A 123 1.77 27.45 -2.99
N VAL A 124 1.47 26.14 -3.03
CA VAL A 124 1.62 25.34 -4.26
C VAL A 124 0.31 24.61 -4.54
N SER A 125 -0.27 24.93 -5.69
CA SER A 125 -1.37 24.14 -6.27
C SER A 125 -0.78 23.36 -7.44
N PRO A 126 -0.66 22.02 -7.34
CA PRO A 126 -0.17 21.22 -8.46
C PRO A 126 -1.14 21.37 -9.65
N ASN A 127 -0.62 21.86 -10.77
CA ASN A 127 -1.39 21.94 -12.00
C ASN A 127 -1.46 20.55 -12.64
N LEU A 128 -2.59 19.86 -12.44
CA LEU A 128 -2.82 18.54 -12.99
C LEU A 128 -3.28 18.56 -14.46
N MET A 129 -3.55 19.72 -15.06
CA MET A 129 -4.07 19.79 -16.44
C MET A 129 -3.15 19.14 -17.46
N PHE A 130 -1.84 19.17 -17.21
CA PHE A 130 -0.84 18.64 -18.13
C PHE A 130 -0.27 17.28 -17.69
N ALA A 131 -0.75 16.71 -16.57
CA ALA A 131 -0.21 15.45 -16.05
C ALA A 131 -0.31 14.33 -17.10
N HIS A 132 -1.48 14.19 -17.75
CA HIS A 132 -1.67 13.19 -18.81
C HIS A 132 -0.81 13.44 -20.05
N GLN A 133 -0.57 14.70 -20.42
CA GLN A 133 0.28 15.04 -21.56
C GLN A 133 1.76 14.72 -21.27
N HIS A 134 2.22 15.01 -20.04
CA HIS A 134 3.59 14.73 -19.64
C HIS A 134 3.87 13.22 -19.51
N THR A 135 2.88 12.43 -19.14
CA THR A 135 3.00 10.96 -19.02
C THR A 135 2.59 10.20 -20.29
N GLY A 136 2.08 10.90 -21.32
CA GLY A 136 1.62 10.31 -22.58
C GLY A 136 0.29 9.56 -22.50
N VAL A 137 -0.44 9.67 -21.38
CA VAL A 137 -1.76 9.05 -21.18
C VAL A 137 -2.78 9.59 -22.20
N ASP A 138 -2.66 10.86 -22.58
CA ASP A 138 -3.47 11.48 -23.62
C ASP A 138 -3.32 10.78 -24.98
N ARG A 139 -2.09 10.40 -25.35
CA ARG A 139 -1.80 9.65 -26.57
C ARG A 139 -2.27 8.20 -26.47
N VAL A 140 -2.11 7.55 -25.33
CA VAL A 140 -2.64 6.19 -25.10
C VAL A 140 -4.17 6.17 -25.29
N HIS A 141 -4.88 7.18 -24.77
CA HIS A 141 -6.32 7.29 -24.95
C HIS A 141 -6.71 7.62 -26.40
N SER A 142 -6.05 8.58 -27.03
CA SER A 142 -6.47 9.12 -28.33
C SER A 142 -5.95 8.34 -29.54
N GLU A 143 -4.72 7.83 -29.50
CA GLU A 143 -4.07 7.13 -30.61
C GLU A 143 -4.28 5.62 -30.54
N LEU A 144 -4.30 5.03 -29.32
CA LEU A 144 -4.41 3.58 -29.13
C LEU A 144 -5.82 3.14 -28.70
N GLY A 145 -6.66 4.06 -28.23
CA GLY A 145 -8.01 3.74 -27.74
C GLY A 145 -8.00 2.85 -26.49
N LEU A 146 -6.90 2.86 -25.73
CA LEU A 146 -6.75 2.03 -24.53
C LEU A 146 -7.14 2.83 -23.28
N ASP A 147 -7.99 2.25 -22.45
CA ASP A 147 -8.46 2.87 -21.20
C ASP A 147 -8.44 1.92 -20.00
N GLY A 148 -7.86 0.72 -20.15
CA GLY A 148 -7.82 -0.31 -19.12
C GLY A 148 -9.05 -1.24 -19.09
N THR A 149 -9.96 -1.14 -20.06
CA THR A 149 -11.06 -2.11 -20.19
C THR A 149 -10.54 -3.55 -20.21
N GLY A 150 -11.14 -4.41 -19.39
CA GLY A 150 -10.76 -5.82 -19.24
C GLY A 150 -9.73 -6.08 -18.14
N ILE A 151 -9.16 -5.04 -17.52
CA ILE A 151 -8.22 -5.14 -16.41
C ILE A 151 -8.93 -4.85 -15.08
N LYS A 152 -8.56 -5.59 -14.03
CA LYS A 152 -8.99 -5.38 -12.65
C LYS A 152 -7.87 -4.75 -11.83
N VAL A 153 -8.19 -3.69 -11.10
CA VAL A 153 -7.25 -2.99 -10.23
C VAL A 153 -7.76 -2.98 -8.79
N GLY A 154 -6.96 -3.52 -7.88
CA GLY A 154 -7.20 -3.51 -6.44
C GLY A 154 -6.54 -2.31 -5.77
N ILE A 155 -7.32 -1.53 -5.00
CA ILE A 155 -6.82 -0.39 -4.23
C ILE A 155 -6.77 -0.82 -2.76
N ILE A 156 -5.57 -1.06 -2.23
CA ILE A 156 -5.36 -1.34 -0.81
C ILE A 156 -4.99 -0.03 -0.11
N ASP A 157 -5.95 0.57 0.62
CA ASP A 157 -5.81 1.93 1.15
C ASP A 157 -6.80 2.21 2.31
N THR A 158 -7.17 3.47 2.56
CA THR A 158 -8.13 3.90 3.60
C THR A 158 -9.58 3.48 3.34
N GLY A 159 -9.81 2.78 2.23
CA GLY A 159 -11.11 2.59 1.64
C GLY A 159 -11.36 3.58 0.51
N VAL A 160 -12.53 3.49 -0.13
CA VAL A 160 -12.85 4.35 -1.29
C VAL A 160 -14.30 4.81 -1.21
N ASP A 161 -14.54 6.12 -1.37
CA ASP A 161 -15.88 6.65 -1.59
C ASP A 161 -16.35 6.33 -3.01
N TYR A 162 -16.70 5.07 -3.27
CA TYR A 162 -17.19 4.61 -4.57
C TYR A 162 -18.52 5.28 -4.98
N MET A 163 -19.20 5.95 -4.05
CA MET A 163 -20.39 6.76 -4.35
C MET A 163 -20.05 8.13 -4.93
N HIS A 164 -18.77 8.49 -5.01
CA HIS A 164 -18.34 9.71 -5.66
C HIS A 164 -18.73 9.69 -7.15
N PRO A 165 -19.36 10.75 -7.71
CA PRO A 165 -19.85 10.75 -9.09
C PRO A 165 -18.75 10.50 -10.14
N GLU A 166 -17.54 11.03 -9.91
CA GLU A 166 -16.39 10.81 -10.81
C GLU A 166 -15.87 9.35 -10.75
N LEU A 167 -16.30 8.55 -9.77
CA LEU A 167 -15.92 7.15 -9.58
C LEU A 167 -17.08 6.18 -9.89
N GLY A 168 -18.14 6.66 -10.54
CA GLY A 168 -19.29 5.87 -10.98
C GLY A 168 -20.51 5.94 -10.06
N GLY A 169 -20.33 6.31 -8.79
CA GLY A 169 -21.46 6.58 -7.89
C GLY A 169 -22.24 5.35 -7.44
N CYS A 170 -21.63 4.16 -7.45
CA CYS A 170 -22.34 2.91 -7.20
C CYS A 170 -21.40 1.76 -6.76
N TRP A 171 -21.99 0.70 -6.20
CA TRP A 171 -21.28 -0.42 -5.57
C TRP A 171 -21.93 -1.75 -5.89
N LYS A 172 -21.16 -2.69 -6.46
CA LYS A 172 -21.57 -4.08 -6.69
C LYS A 172 -22.92 -4.24 -7.41
N THR A 173 -23.27 -3.30 -8.27
CA THR A 173 -24.40 -3.43 -9.20
C THR A 173 -23.89 -3.48 -10.65
N PRO A 174 -24.68 -4.04 -11.59
CA PRO A 174 -24.27 -4.13 -12.99
C PRO A 174 -23.89 -2.76 -13.56
N GLY A 175 -22.72 -2.69 -14.20
CA GLY A 175 -22.18 -1.46 -14.77
C GLY A 175 -21.35 -0.59 -13.81
N CYS A 176 -21.27 -0.95 -12.52
CA CYS A 176 -20.41 -0.23 -11.59
C CYS A 176 -18.93 -0.52 -11.83
N PRO A 177 -18.04 0.47 -11.67
CA PRO A 177 -16.60 0.23 -11.66
C PRO A 177 -16.20 -0.70 -10.52
N PHE A 178 -16.73 -0.46 -9.31
CA PHE A 178 -16.42 -1.26 -8.14
C PHE A 178 -17.28 -2.52 -8.05
N GLN A 179 -16.63 -3.68 -8.21
CA GLN A 179 -17.25 -5.01 -8.14
C GLN A 179 -16.69 -5.85 -6.99
N TYR A 180 -15.54 -5.47 -6.44
CA TYR A 180 -14.81 -6.23 -5.43
C TYR A 180 -14.42 -5.34 -4.24
N GLY A 181 -13.95 -5.97 -3.17
CA GLY A 181 -13.46 -5.24 -2.00
C GLY A 181 -14.04 -5.72 -0.68
N SER A 182 -13.35 -5.35 0.39
CA SER A 182 -13.63 -5.71 1.78
C SER A 182 -12.98 -4.71 2.73
N ASP A 183 -13.59 -4.51 3.89
CA ASP A 183 -13.01 -3.77 4.99
C ASP A 183 -12.35 -4.73 5.97
N PHE A 184 -11.07 -4.51 6.28
CA PHE A 184 -10.30 -5.36 7.18
C PHE A 184 -10.14 -4.76 8.57
N VAL A 185 -10.60 -3.53 8.81
CA VAL A 185 -10.23 -2.79 10.02
C VAL A 185 -11.37 -2.04 10.68
N GLY A 186 -12.33 -1.54 9.91
CA GLY A 186 -13.39 -0.67 10.43
C GLY A 186 -12.93 0.76 10.72
N ASN A 187 -13.89 1.63 11.01
CA ASN A 187 -13.64 3.06 11.24
C ASN A 187 -12.82 3.34 12.50
N ASN A 188 -13.00 2.55 13.56
CA ASN A 188 -12.38 2.78 14.87
C ASN A 188 -10.98 2.18 14.99
N TYR A 189 -10.42 1.66 13.90
CA TYR A 189 -9.08 1.12 13.91
C TYR A 189 -8.07 2.24 14.10
N ASP A 190 -7.59 2.35 15.35
CA ASP A 190 -6.47 3.18 15.73
C ASP A 190 -5.30 2.30 16.14
N SER A 191 -4.32 2.23 15.27
CA SER A 191 -3.13 1.43 15.51
C SER A 191 -2.15 2.05 16.51
N ALA A 192 -2.36 3.29 16.95
CA ALA A 192 -1.46 3.96 17.87
C ALA A 192 -1.54 3.42 19.31
N SER A 193 -2.62 2.71 19.66
CA SER A 193 -2.87 2.25 21.03
C SER A 193 -3.15 0.74 21.14
N THR A 194 -3.98 0.17 20.26
CA THR A 194 -4.27 -1.27 20.22
C THR A 194 -4.67 -1.66 18.80
N PRO A 195 -3.83 -2.39 18.04
CA PRO A 195 -4.12 -2.77 16.66
C PRO A 195 -5.03 -4.01 16.63
N ASP A 196 -6.22 -3.91 17.21
CA ASP A 196 -7.27 -4.92 17.05
C ASP A 196 -8.22 -4.48 15.93
N PRO A 197 -8.15 -5.09 14.73
CA PRO A 197 -9.05 -4.74 13.64
C PRO A 197 -10.48 -5.19 13.94
N HIS A 198 -11.44 -4.32 13.65
CA HIS A 198 -12.86 -4.65 13.68
C HIS A 198 -13.48 -4.46 12.28
N PRO A 199 -13.26 -5.42 11.37
CA PRO A 199 -13.78 -5.39 9.99
C PRO A 199 -15.24 -4.93 9.92
N GLY A 200 -15.49 -3.88 9.16
CA GLY A 200 -16.83 -3.46 8.79
C GLY A 200 -17.40 -4.28 7.61
N PRO A 201 -18.69 -4.12 7.31
CA PRO A 201 -19.32 -4.76 6.15
C PRO A 201 -18.96 -4.09 4.82
N ASP A 202 -18.36 -2.90 4.84
CA ASP A 202 -18.23 -2.01 3.69
C ASP A 202 -16.85 -1.29 3.69
N PRO A 203 -16.03 -1.41 2.62
CA PRO A 203 -14.77 -0.69 2.48
C PRO A 203 -14.92 0.81 2.16
N ARG A 204 -16.13 1.37 2.17
CA ARG A 204 -16.34 2.78 1.88
C ARG A 204 -15.63 3.68 2.89
N ASP A 205 -14.88 4.64 2.35
CA ASP A 205 -14.22 5.70 3.12
C ASP A 205 -15.05 6.98 3.02
N THR A 206 -15.46 7.53 4.17
CA THR A 206 -16.18 8.81 4.25
C THR A 206 -15.50 9.78 5.23
N CYS A 207 -14.25 9.52 5.60
CA CYS A 207 -13.58 10.21 6.71
C CYS A 207 -12.18 10.70 6.35
N ASP A 208 -11.44 9.97 5.51
CA ASP A 208 -10.05 10.29 5.19
C ASP A 208 -9.90 10.74 3.74
N GLY A 209 -10.39 9.92 2.80
CA GLY A 209 -10.45 10.24 1.38
C GLY A 209 -9.16 9.98 0.60
N HIS A 210 -8.09 9.47 1.24
CA HIS A 210 -6.84 9.16 0.54
C HIS A 210 -7.03 8.08 -0.53
N GLY A 211 -7.66 6.95 -0.19
CA GLY A 211 -7.96 5.91 -1.18
C GLY A 211 -8.89 6.40 -2.29
N THR A 212 -9.83 7.30 -1.99
CA THR A 212 -10.66 7.98 -3.01
C THR A 212 -9.82 8.83 -3.97
N HIS A 213 -8.88 9.61 -3.44
CA HIS A 213 -7.97 10.43 -4.24
C HIS A 213 -7.05 9.57 -5.13
N VAL A 214 -6.44 8.54 -4.57
CA VAL A 214 -5.62 7.55 -5.30
C VAL A 214 -6.44 6.90 -6.42
N THR A 215 -7.66 6.45 -6.11
CA THR A 215 -8.53 5.84 -7.12
C THR A 215 -8.94 6.83 -8.20
N GLY A 216 -9.07 8.12 -7.87
CA GLY A 216 -9.31 9.18 -8.84
C GLY A 216 -8.20 9.28 -9.90
N ILE A 217 -6.94 9.20 -9.47
CA ILE A 217 -5.78 9.17 -10.38
C ILE A 217 -5.84 7.94 -11.29
N VAL A 218 -6.14 6.78 -10.70
CA VAL A 218 -6.18 5.51 -11.44
C VAL A 218 -7.33 5.48 -12.46
N ALA A 219 -8.56 5.78 -12.04
CA ALA A 219 -9.74 5.33 -12.77
C ALA A 219 -10.94 6.31 -12.75
N ALA A 220 -10.76 7.58 -12.41
CA ALA A 220 -11.87 8.54 -12.51
C ALA A 220 -12.46 8.58 -13.93
N ARG A 221 -13.79 8.57 -14.02
CA ARG A 221 -14.57 8.50 -15.28
C ARG A 221 -15.44 9.72 -15.51
N GLY A 222 -15.43 10.68 -14.60
CA GLY A 222 -16.34 11.80 -14.64
C GLY A 222 -15.86 12.96 -15.53
N PRO A 223 -16.72 13.97 -15.73
CA PRO A 223 -16.44 15.09 -16.61
C PRO A 223 -15.42 16.07 -16.04
N LYS A 224 -15.13 16.03 -14.73
CA LYS A 224 -14.19 16.96 -14.08
C LYS A 224 -12.81 16.36 -13.95
N VAL A 225 -12.72 15.07 -13.69
CA VAL A 225 -11.49 14.33 -13.49
C VAL A 225 -11.57 13.03 -14.29
N LYS A 226 -10.58 12.83 -15.16
CA LYS A 226 -10.38 11.57 -15.87
C LYS A 226 -9.08 10.96 -15.37
N GLY A 227 -9.16 9.71 -14.91
CA GLY A 227 -7.99 8.94 -14.48
C GLY A 227 -7.22 8.35 -15.66
N VAL A 228 -6.13 7.66 -15.35
CA VAL A 228 -5.25 7.01 -16.33
C VAL A 228 -5.96 5.88 -17.07
N ALA A 229 -6.72 5.07 -16.35
CA ALA A 229 -7.37 3.86 -16.85
C ALA A 229 -8.85 3.84 -16.43
N PRO A 230 -9.71 4.70 -17.02
CA PRO A 230 -11.10 4.80 -16.63
C PRO A 230 -11.92 3.54 -16.94
N GLY A 231 -11.46 2.62 -17.79
CA GLY A 231 -12.19 1.41 -18.16
C GLY A 231 -12.05 0.24 -17.18
N VAL A 232 -11.16 0.31 -16.19
CA VAL A 232 -10.84 -0.83 -15.30
C VAL A 232 -12.01 -1.23 -14.40
N THR A 233 -12.08 -2.51 -14.04
CA THR A 233 -12.89 -2.96 -12.89
C THR A 233 -12.10 -2.73 -11.60
N LEU A 234 -12.76 -2.27 -10.54
CA LEU A 234 -12.11 -1.85 -9.30
C LEU A 234 -12.47 -2.78 -8.12
N GLY A 235 -11.48 -2.99 -7.26
CA GLY A 235 -11.64 -3.53 -5.91
C GLY A 235 -11.17 -2.54 -4.85
N ALA A 236 -11.96 -2.33 -3.80
CA ALA A 236 -11.60 -1.46 -2.67
C ALA A 236 -11.28 -2.29 -1.42
N TYR A 237 -10.02 -2.30 -0.98
CA TYR A 237 -9.54 -3.09 0.16
C TYR A 237 -9.08 -2.14 1.26
N ARG A 238 -9.89 -2.00 2.30
CA ARG A 238 -9.67 -1.02 3.35
C ARG A 238 -8.81 -1.59 4.47
N ILE A 239 -7.66 -0.94 4.72
CA ILE A 239 -6.67 -1.34 5.73
C ILE A 239 -6.37 -0.25 6.77
N PHE A 240 -6.90 0.96 6.60
CA PHE A 240 -6.77 2.05 7.57
C PHE A 240 -8.13 2.46 8.16
N GLY A 241 -8.12 2.86 9.44
CA GLY A 241 -9.28 3.43 10.13
C GLY A 241 -9.48 4.92 9.85
N CYS A 242 -10.31 5.57 10.66
CA CYS A 242 -10.67 6.99 10.58
C CYS A 242 -10.13 7.80 11.77
N PRO A 243 -8.82 8.00 11.95
CA PRO A 243 -8.28 8.70 13.13
C PRO A 243 -8.54 10.23 13.10
N GLY A 244 -8.97 10.79 11.96
CA GLY A 244 -9.34 12.21 11.84
C GLY A 244 -8.18 13.21 11.82
N ASN A 245 -6.93 12.74 11.82
CA ASN A 245 -5.72 13.56 11.80
C ASN A 245 -4.95 13.52 10.47
N GLY A 246 -5.48 12.81 9.46
CA GLY A 246 -4.87 12.67 8.14
C GLY A 246 -3.61 11.81 8.11
N THR A 247 -3.25 11.12 9.19
CA THR A 247 -2.29 10.02 9.18
C THR A 247 -3.02 8.70 9.33
N GLY A 248 -2.36 7.59 9.05
CA GLY A 248 -2.92 6.27 9.31
C GLY A 248 -1.80 5.26 9.45
N GLN A 249 -2.03 4.20 10.22
CA GLN A 249 -1.13 3.06 10.21
C GLN A 249 -1.93 1.75 10.12
N ALA A 250 -1.33 0.75 9.47
CA ALA A 250 -1.90 -0.55 9.24
C ALA A 250 -0.89 -1.63 9.58
N ALA A 251 -1.32 -2.64 10.34
CA ALA A 251 -0.46 -3.76 10.71
C ALA A 251 -0.17 -4.64 9.49
N ASP A 252 1.04 -5.20 9.42
CA ASP A 252 1.47 -6.05 8.30
C ASP A 252 0.51 -7.24 8.08
N ASP A 253 -0.11 -7.81 9.11
CA ASP A 253 -1.07 -8.91 8.95
C ASP A 253 -2.39 -8.48 8.30
N VAL A 254 -2.87 -7.28 8.59
CA VAL A 254 -4.02 -6.67 7.92
C VAL A 254 -3.71 -6.46 6.45
N ILE A 255 -2.51 -5.95 6.14
CA ILE A 255 -2.06 -5.70 4.76
C ILE A 255 -1.95 -7.01 4.00
N LEU A 256 -1.31 -8.03 4.58
CA LEU A 256 -1.17 -9.33 3.96
C LEU A 256 -2.53 -9.99 3.67
N LYS A 257 -3.49 -9.84 4.60
CA LYS A 257 -4.86 -10.32 4.41
C LYS A 257 -5.55 -9.61 3.25
N ALA A 258 -5.35 -8.30 3.10
CA ALA A 258 -5.86 -7.54 1.96
C ALA A 258 -5.19 -7.97 0.64
N MET A 259 -3.89 -8.29 0.64
CA MET A 259 -3.18 -8.84 -0.51
C MET A 259 -3.76 -10.20 -0.94
N GLU A 260 -3.99 -11.11 0.01
CA GLU A 260 -4.60 -12.42 -0.27
C GLU A 260 -6.04 -12.29 -0.81
N ALA A 261 -6.81 -11.33 -0.30
CA ALA A 261 -8.16 -11.03 -0.79
C ALA A 261 -8.16 -10.46 -2.21
N ALA A 262 -7.28 -9.49 -2.49
CA ALA A 262 -7.11 -8.93 -3.83
C ALA A 262 -6.68 -9.99 -4.85
N HIS A 263 -5.75 -10.87 -4.46
CA HIS A 263 -5.38 -12.03 -5.27
C HIS A 263 -6.55 -12.99 -5.47
N ALA A 264 -7.33 -13.29 -4.43
CA ALA A 264 -8.50 -14.18 -4.52
C ALA A 264 -9.61 -13.62 -5.43
N ASP A 265 -9.79 -12.30 -5.45
CA ASP A 265 -10.72 -11.61 -6.36
C ASP A 265 -10.19 -11.53 -7.82
N GLY A 266 -8.95 -11.99 -8.03
CA GLY A 266 -8.28 -12.05 -9.32
C GLY A 266 -7.97 -10.67 -9.87
N MET A 267 -7.48 -9.76 -9.02
CA MET A 267 -6.96 -8.46 -9.46
C MET A 267 -5.74 -8.67 -10.36
N ASP A 268 -5.64 -7.90 -11.43
CA ASP A 268 -4.48 -7.94 -12.35
C ASP A 268 -3.40 -6.94 -11.94
N VAL A 269 -3.79 -5.90 -11.19
CA VAL A 269 -2.88 -4.88 -10.65
C VAL A 269 -3.31 -4.57 -9.22
N ILE A 270 -2.36 -4.47 -8.30
CA ILE A 270 -2.62 -4.06 -6.91
C ILE A 270 -1.84 -2.78 -6.63
N ASN A 271 -2.56 -1.73 -6.26
CA ASN A 271 -1.99 -0.47 -5.80
C ASN A 271 -1.97 -0.41 -4.27
N MET A 272 -0.77 -0.18 -3.72
CA MET A 272 -0.51 -0.01 -2.28
C MET A 272 0.17 1.35 -2.06
N SER A 273 -0.61 2.44 -1.99
CA SER A 273 -0.09 3.81 -1.87
C SER A 273 0.24 4.21 -0.43
N PHE A 274 0.95 3.33 0.28
CA PHE A 274 1.44 3.53 1.64
C PHE A 274 2.89 3.05 1.74
N GLY A 275 3.57 3.39 2.84
CA GLY A 275 4.95 3.01 3.04
C GLY A 275 5.27 2.75 4.51
N GLY A 276 6.55 2.59 4.81
CA GLY A 276 7.03 2.48 6.18
C GLY A 276 8.52 2.21 6.20
N GLY A 277 9.13 2.28 7.39
CA GLY A 277 10.48 1.77 7.59
C GLY A 277 10.52 0.25 7.40
N SER A 278 11.60 -0.26 6.80
CA SER A 278 11.87 -1.64 6.35
C SER A 278 11.59 -1.93 4.87
N GLY A 279 12.47 -2.71 4.25
CA GLY A 279 12.40 -3.16 2.85
C GLY A 279 13.27 -4.39 2.63
N TRP A 280 13.26 -5.31 3.61
CA TRP A 280 14.03 -6.54 3.51
C TRP A 280 13.28 -7.50 2.60
N SER A 281 13.96 -8.07 1.62
CA SER A 281 13.36 -8.98 0.63
C SER A 281 12.63 -10.17 1.26
N GLU A 282 13.05 -10.57 2.46
CA GLU A 282 12.54 -11.70 3.20
C GLU A 282 11.39 -11.34 4.15
N ASP A 283 11.07 -10.05 4.35
CA ASP A 283 9.96 -9.69 5.24
C ASP A 283 8.61 -10.23 4.71
N PRO A 284 7.62 -10.49 5.59
CA PRO A 284 6.39 -11.18 5.19
C PRO A 284 5.64 -10.51 4.03
N LEU A 285 5.61 -9.18 3.99
CA LEU A 285 4.97 -8.43 2.92
C LEU A 285 5.76 -8.48 1.60
N SER A 286 7.10 -8.41 1.66
CA SER A 286 7.96 -8.51 0.48
C SER A 286 7.92 -9.91 -0.16
N VAL A 287 7.88 -10.95 0.68
CA VAL A 287 7.69 -12.34 0.21
C VAL A 287 6.32 -12.51 -0.42
N ALA A 288 5.27 -11.99 0.21
CA ALA A 288 3.92 -12.03 -0.34
C ALA A 288 3.80 -11.26 -1.66
N ALA A 289 4.43 -10.08 -1.76
CA ALA A 289 4.47 -9.29 -2.99
C ALA A 289 5.22 -10.03 -4.11
N SER A 290 6.34 -10.69 -3.78
CA SER A 290 7.08 -11.51 -4.74
C SER A 290 6.25 -12.68 -5.27
N ARG A 291 5.37 -13.25 -4.44
CA ARG A 291 4.44 -14.32 -4.84
C ARG A 291 3.27 -13.81 -5.67
N LEU A 292 2.72 -12.63 -5.39
CA LEU A 292 1.74 -11.98 -6.27
C LEU A 292 2.32 -11.83 -7.69
N VAL A 293 3.56 -11.35 -7.80
CA VAL A 293 4.25 -11.20 -9.09
C VAL A 293 4.45 -12.54 -9.79
N ARG A 294 4.85 -13.58 -9.03
CA ARG A 294 4.98 -14.95 -9.57
C ARG A 294 3.64 -15.48 -10.11
N ASP A 295 2.53 -15.10 -9.48
CA ASP A 295 1.19 -15.56 -9.82
C ASP A 295 0.54 -14.69 -10.93
N GLY A 296 1.24 -13.65 -11.41
CA GLY A 296 0.89 -12.86 -12.60
C GLY A 296 0.25 -11.49 -12.32
N ILE A 297 0.37 -10.98 -11.10
CA ILE A 297 -0.12 -9.66 -10.66
C ILE A 297 1.01 -8.64 -10.60
#